data_AF-A0A553ZTA1-F1
#
_entry.id   AF-A0A553ZTA1-F1
#
_cell.length_a   1.000
_cell.length_b   1.000
_cell.length_c   1.000
_cell.angle_alpha   90.00
_cell.angle_beta   90.00
_cell.angle_gamma   90.00
#
_symmetry.space_group_name_H-M   'P 1'
#
loop_
_entity.id
_entity.type
_entity.pdbx_description
1 polymer ?
#
loop_
_entity_poly.entity_id
_entity_poly.type
_entity_poly.pdbx_seq_one_letter_code
_entity_poly.pdbx_strand_id
1 'polypeptide(L)'
;GRLPVASGAHIVDFPVAKNIIFHPEMLPRHENGMRITAWKGQEELLSKTYYSVGGGFIVEEEHFGLSHDVETSVPYDFHSAGELLKMCDYNGLSISGLMMHNELALRSKAEIDAGFARIWQVMHDGIERGMNT
;
A
#
# COMPACT_ATOMS: atom_id res chain seq x y z
N GLY A 1 -11.58 24.45 14.02
CA GLY A 1 -12.22 23.39 13.22
C GLY A 1 -12.62 22.27 14.15
N ARG A 2 -13.46 21.36 13.69
CA ARG A 2 -13.81 20.13 14.39
C ARG A 2 -13.52 18.95 13.48
N LEU A 3 -13.02 17.85 14.02
CA LEU A 3 -12.68 16.65 13.25
C LEU A 3 -13.53 15.47 13.75
N PRO A 4 -14.36 14.86 12.90
CA PRO A 4 -14.97 13.57 13.19
C PRO A 4 -13.89 12.48 13.21
N VAL A 5 -13.88 11.66 14.25
CA VAL A 5 -12.95 10.53 14.44
C VAL A 5 -13.73 9.27 14.78
N ALA A 6 -13.06 8.11 14.78
CA ALA A 6 -13.69 6.80 14.98
C ALA A 6 -14.90 6.59 14.03
N SER A 7 -14.67 6.79 12.73
CA SER A 7 -15.70 6.72 11.68
C SER A 7 -16.91 7.63 11.93
N GLY A 8 -16.69 8.77 12.60
CA GLY A 8 -17.72 9.76 12.91
C GLY A 8 -18.46 9.56 14.24
N ALA A 9 -18.11 8.53 15.02
CA ALA A 9 -18.72 8.28 16.33
C ALA A 9 -18.38 9.37 17.36
N HIS A 10 -17.25 10.06 17.18
CA HIS A 10 -16.83 11.14 18.07
C HIS A 10 -16.36 12.35 17.27
N ILE A 11 -16.46 13.53 17.86
CA ILE A 11 -15.97 14.77 17.25
C ILE A 11 -15.06 15.48 18.24
N VAL A 12 -13.83 15.76 17.79
CA VAL A 12 -12.81 16.45 18.60
C VAL A 12 -12.60 17.87 18.10
N ASP A 13 -12.14 18.75 19.00
CA ASP A 13 -11.68 20.07 18.62
C ASP A 13 -10.38 19.96 17.82
N PHE A 14 -10.39 20.49 16.61
CA PHE A 14 -9.30 20.37 15.65
C PHE A 14 -9.09 21.69 14.89
N PRO A 15 -8.54 22.72 15.53
CA PRO A 15 -8.04 23.89 14.81
C PRO A 15 -6.88 23.48 13.89
N VAL A 16 -7.12 23.47 12.57
CA VAL A 16 -6.18 22.98 11.55
C VAL A 16 -4.79 23.60 11.70
N ALA A 17 -4.71 24.92 11.85
CA ALA A 17 -3.43 25.64 12.01
C ALA A 17 -2.58 25.18 13.22
N LYS A 18 -3.18 24.49 14.20
CA LYS A 18 -2.48 23.94 15.36
C LYS A 18 -2.26 22.43 15.30
N ASN A 19 -2.99 21.72 14.43
CA ASN A 19 -3.02 20.25 14.42
C ASN A 19 -2.56 19.63 13.10
N ILE A 20 -2.42 20.42 12.04
CA ILE A 20 -1.75 20.03 10.80
C ILE A 20 -0.52 20.92 10.68
N ILE A 21 0.62 20.34 11.03
CA ILE A 21 1.91 21.02 11.04
C ILE A 21 2.74 20.48 9.88
N PHE A 22 3.13 21.37 8.97
CA PHE A 22 4.06 21.05 7.90
C PHE A 22 5.48 21.28 8.41
N HIS A 23 6.22 20.20 8.63
CA HIS A 23 7.63 20.27 8.97
C HIS A 23 8.45 20.40 7.68
N PRO A 24 9.37 21.37 7.58
CA PRO A 24 10.25 21.51 6.42
C PRO A 24 11.36 20.45 6.40
N GLU A 25 11.58 19.78 7.53
CA GLU A 25 12.60 18.75 7.70
C GLU A 25 12.00 17.37 7.46
N MET A 26 12.78 16.50 6.82
CA MET A 26 12.44 15.11 6.64
C MET A 26 12.56 14.35 7.95
N LEU A 27 11.68 13.36 8.16
CA LEU A 27 11.85 12.41 9.26
C LEU A 27 13.02 11.44 8.97
N PRO A 28 13.62 10.81 10.00
CA PRO A 28 14.93 10.15 9.87
C PRO A 28 15.04 9.01 8.86
N ARG A 29 13.93 8.31 8.56
CA ARG A 29 13.96 7.08 7.76
C ARG A 29 13.58 7.26 6.30
N HIS A 30 12.70 8.21 5.97
CA HIS A 30 12.21 8.43 4.62
C HIS A 30 11.66 9.86 4.48
N GLU A 31 11.81 10.44 3.28
CA GLU A 31 11.38 11.82 2.99
C GLU A 31 9.88 12.03 3.21
N ASN A 32 9.06 11.05 2.86
CA ASN A 32 7.61 11.09 3.01
C ASN A 32 7.17 10.50 4.37
N GLY A 33 7.53 11.19 5.45
CA GLY A 33 7.18 10.82 6.82
C GLY A 33 6.01 11.63 7.40
N MET A 34 5.14 10.98 8.18
CA MET A 34 4.04 11.63 8.91
C MET A 34 3.95 11.06 10.32
N ARG A 35 3.79 11.93 11.32
CA ARG A 35 3.51 11.53 12.70
C ARG A 35 2.09 11.92 13.09
N ILE A 36 1.36 10.98 13.68
CA ILE A 36 0.02 11.21 14.23
C ILE A 36 0.11 11.02 15.73
N THR A 37 -0.34 12.04 16.48
CA THR A 37 -0.34 12.03 17.94
C THR A 37 -1.74 12.24 18.47
N ALA A 38 -2.18 11.37 19.36
CA ALA A 38 -3.45 11.44 20.07
C ALA A 38 -3.23 12.06 21.47
N TRP A 39 -4.06 13.03 21.81
CA TRP A 39 -3.96 13.78 23.06
C TRP A 39 -5.23 13.69 23.89
N LYS A 40 -5.09 13.71 25.21
CA LYS A 40 -6.17 13.95 26.17
C LYS A 40 -5.84 15.20 26.99
N GLY A 41 -6.31 16.35 26.52
CA GLY A 41 -5.88 17.64 27.06
C GLY A 41 -4.40 17.89 26.73
N GLN A 42 -3.53 17.87 27.73
CA GLN A 42 -2.07 18.02 27.58
C GLN A 42 -1.31 16.70 27.67
N GLU A 43 -2.00 15.59 27.98
CA GLU A 43 -1.40 14.27 28.06
C GLU A 43 -1.32 13.65 26.66
N GLU A 44 -0.12 13.24 26.25
CA GLU A 44 0.06 12.42 25.05
C GLU A 44 -0.38 10.99 25.38
N LEU A 45 -1.38 10.48 24.66
CA LEU A 45 -1.86 9.11 24.84
C LEU A 45 -1.13 8.12 23.93
N LEU A 46 -0.85 8.53 22.70
CA LEU A 46 -0.21 7.70 21.69
C LEU A 46 0.41 8.58 20.61
N SER A 47 1.59 8.22 20.14
CA SER A 47 2.25 8.86 19.01
C SER A 47 2.82 7.78 18.11
N LYS A 48 2.46 7.81 16.82
CA LYS A 48 2.94 6.87 15.82
C LYS A 48 3.47 7.60 14.60
N THR A 49 4.61 7.16 14.10
CA THR A 49 5.23 7.65 12.87
C THR A 49 5.01 6.64 11.73
N TYR A 50 4.63 7.14 10.57
CA TYR A 50 4.40 6.37 9.36
C TYR A 50 5.21 6.94 8.21
N TYR A 51 5.68 6.07 7.32
CA TYR A 51 6.45 6.42 6.14
C TYR A 51 5.77 5.90 4.88
N SER A 52 5.55 6.76 3.88
CA SER A 52 5.07 6.37 2.56
C SER A 52 6.26 6.06 1.66
N VAL A 53 6.52 4.77 1.40
CA VAL A 53 7.77 4.27 0.77
C VAL A 53 7.64 4.06 -0.76
N GLY A 54 6.55 4.55 -1.36
CA GLY A 54 6.28 4.45 -2.78
C GLY A 54 5.28 3.33 -3.14
N GLY A 55 4.66 3.43 -4.32
CA GLY A 55 3.68 2.45 -4.80
C GLY A 55 2.36 2.40 -4.01
N GLY A 56 2.13 3.34 -3.07
CA GLY A 56 0.97 3.36 -2.19
C GLY A 56 1.15 2.59 -0.87
N PHE A 57 2.34 2.06 -0.60
CA PHE A 57 2.64 1.34 0.64
C PHE A 57 3.03 2.29 1.78
N ILE A 58 2.58 1.97 2.99
CA ILE A 58 2.86 2.71 4.22
C ILE A 58 3.49 1.75 5.23
N VAL A 59 4.57 2.19 5.87
CA VAL A 59 5.31 1.41 6.89
C VAL A 59 5.36 2.21 8.19
N GLU A 60 5.01 1.57 9.31
CA GLU A 60 5.22 2.13 10.65
C GLU A 60 6.71 2.20 10.98
N GLU A 61 7.15 3.24 11.70
CA GLU A 61 8.57 3.48 12.02
C GLU A 61 9.27 2.29 12.67
N GLU A 62 8.59 1.58 13.58
CA GLU A 62 9.09 0.40 14.27
C GLU A 62 9.33 -0.79 13.33
N HIS A 63 8.66 -0.80 12.18
CA HIS A 63 8.77 -1.84 11.15
C HIS A 63 9.64 -1.41 9.96
N PHE A 64 10.24 -0.22 10.02
CA PHE A 64 11.01 0.33 8.90
C PHE A 64 12.30 -0.48 8.66
N GLY A 65 12.42 -1.04 7.46
CA GLY A 65 13.56 -1.87 7.06
C GLY A 65 13.49 -3.32 7.53
N LEU A 66 12.41 -3.73 8.23
CA LEU A 66 12.10 -5.14 8.37
C LEU A 66 11.53 -5.65 7.04
N SER A 67 11.98 -6.82 6.60
CA SER A 67 11.40 -7.46 5.42
C SER A 67 9.91 -7.67 5.67
N HIS A 68 9.07 -7.10 4.80
CA HIS A 68 7.71 -7.59 4.63
C HIS A 68 7.83 -8.87 3.80
N ASP A 69 8.37 -9.93 4.40
CA ASP A 69 8.31 -11.24 3.77
C ASP A 69 6.83 -11.61 3.75
N VAL A 70 6.22 -11.44 2.58
CA VAL A 70 4.97 -12.12 2.27
C VAL A 70 5.36 -13.58 2.15
N GLU A 71 5.43 -14.25 3.29
CA GLU A 71 5.81 -15.65 3.48
C GLU A 71 4.75 -16.62 2.91
N THR A 72 4.07 -16.23 1.84
CA THR A 72 3.13 -17.11 1.16
C THR A 72 3.86 -17.87 0.07
N SER A 73 4.07 -19.16 0.33
CA SER A 73 4.70 -20.07 -0.63
C SER A 73 3.91 -20.09 -1.93
N VAL A 74 4.56 -19.64 -3.01
CA VAL A 74 4.06 -19.78 -4.38
C VAL A 74 4.77 -20.94 -5.09
N PRO A 75 4.14 -21.59 -6.08
CA PRO A 75 4.72 -22.74 -6.78
C PRO A 75 6.03 -22.41 -7.53
N TYR A 76 6.18 -21.18 -8.01
CA TYR A 76 7.32 -20.74 -8.81
C TYR A 76 7.93 -19.46 -8.23
N ASP A 77 8.72 -19.60 -7.17
CA ASP A 77 9.39 -18.47 -6.49
C ASP A 77 10.71 -18.11 -7.19
N PHE A 78 10.88 -16.86 -7.62
CA PHE A 78 12.06 -16.39 -8.34
C PHE A 78 12.48 -14.99 -7.86
N HIS A 79 13.78 -14.73 -7.83
CA HIS A 79 14.35 -13.46 -7.37
C HIS A 79 15.17 -12.74 -8.46
N SER A 80 15.17 -13.26 -9.69
CA SER A 80 15.80 -12.61 -10.84
C SER A 80 15.09 -12.92 -12.15
N ALA A 81 15.27 -12.05 -13.15
CA ALA A 81 14.78 -12.30 -14.49
C ALA A 81 15.37 -13.59 -15.11
N GLY A 82 16.63 -13.91 -14.80
CA GLY A 82 17.28 -15.13 -15.28
C GLY A 82 16.66 -16.40 -14.70
N GLU A 83 16.28 -16.39 -13.42
CA GLU A 83 15.55 -17.48 -12.78
C GLU A 83 14.15 -17.63 -13.35
N LEU A 84 13.42 -16.53 -13.54
CA LEU A 84 12.10 -16.53 -14.17
C LEU A 84 12.13 -17.21 -15.55
N LEU A 85 13.08 -16.84 -16.41
CA LEU A 85 13.21 -17.42 -17.74
C LEU A 85 13.54 -18.91 -17.68
N LYS A 86 14.48 -19.32 -16.81
CA LYS A 86 14.80 -20.74 -16.61
C LYS A 86 13.59 -21.54 -16.13
N MET A 87 12.78 -21.00 -15.23
CA MET A 87 11.56 -21.65 -14.78
C MET A 87 10.51 -21.76 -15.88
N CYS A 88 10.34 -20.72 -16.70
CA CYS A 88 9.47 -20.75 -17.87
C CYS A 88 9.88 -21.86 -18.84
N ASP A 89 11.17 -21.91 -19.19
CA ASP A 89 11.73 -22.91 -20.11
C ASP A 89 11.59 -24.33 -19.57
N TYR A 90 11.91 -24.53 -18.28
CA TYR A 90 11.84 -25.84 -17.64
C TYR A 90 10.41 -26.38 -17.55
N ASN A 91 9.43 -25.50 -17.27
CA ASN A 91 8.02 -25.89 -17.11
C ASN A 91 7.21 -25.82 -18.41
N GLY A 92 7.79 -25.33 -19.51
CA GLY A 92 7.07 -25.12 -20.76
C GLY A 92 5.94 -24.09 -20.65
N LEU A 93 6.09 -23.09 -19.78
CA LEU A 93 5.10 -22.05 -19.52
C LEU A 93 5.57 -20.70 -20.08
N SER A 94 4.63 -19.88 -20.57
CA SER A 94 4.89 -18.46 -20.73
C SER A 94 5.06 -17.78 -19.38
N ILE A 95 5.66 -16.59 -19.34
CA ILE A 95 5.73 -15.76 -18.13
C ILE A 95 4.33 -15.55 -17.53
N SER A 96 3.33 -15.26 -18.36
CA SER A 96 1.94 -15.07 -17.90
C SER A 96 1.32 -16.36 -17.37
N GLY A 97 1.65 -17.52 -17.93
CA GLY A 97 1.21 -18.82 -17.44
C GLY A 97 1.81 -19.12 -16.07
N LEU A 98 3.13 -18.96 -15.93
CA LEU A 98 3.84 -19.12 -14.66
C LEU A 98 3.29 -18.18 -13.58
N MET A 99 3.09 -16.90 -13.90
CA MET A 99 2.50 -15.93 -12.97
C MET A 99 1.04 -16.27 -12.60
N MET A 100 0.24 -16.78 -13.53
CA MET A 100 -1.12 -17.24 -13.22
C MET A 100 -1.10 -18.37 -12.20
N HIS A 101 -0.15 -19.31 -12.29
CA HIS A 101 -0.01 -20.36 -11.29
C HIS A 101 0.36 -19.81 -9.90
N ASN A 102 1.24 -18.81 -9.84
CA ASN A 102 1.58 -18.14 -8.58
C ASN A 102 0.37 -17.41 -7.99
N GLU A 103 -0.39 -16.65 -8.79
CA GLU A 103 -1.60 -15.97 -8.33
C GLU A 103 -2.68 -16.94 -7.86
N LEU A 104 -2.82 -18.09 -8.54
CA LEU A 104 -3.79 -19.13 -8.17
C LEU A 104 -3.48 -19.81 -6.83
N ALA A 105 -2.23 -19.74 -6.36
CA ALA A 105 -1.89 -20.21 -5.02
C ALA A 105 -2.37 -19.25 -3.91
N LEU A 106 -2.66 -17.99 -4.26
CA LEU A 106 -3.08 -16.95 -3.32
C LEU A 106 -4.59 -16.70 -3.39
N ARG A 107 -5.20 -16.86 -4.57
CA ARG A 107 -6.58 -16.46 -4.88
C ARG A 107 -7.24 -17.40 -5.87
N SER A 108 -8.57 -17.45 -5.87
CA SER A 108 -9.31 -18.20 -6.88
C SER A 108 -9.23 -17.54 -8.27
N LYS A 109 -9.44 -18.33 -9.32
CA LYS A 109 -9.48 -17.80 -10.70
C LYS A 109 -10.52 -16.69 -10.88
N ALA A 110 -11.68 -16.84 -10.24
CA ALA A 110 -12.76 -15.86 -10.29
C ALA A 110 -12.35 -14.52 -9.65
N GLU A 111 -11.62 -14.54 -8.53
CA GLU A 111 -11.11 -13.33 -7.88
C GLU A 111 -10.05 -12.63 -8.73
N ILE A 112 -9.16 -13.39 -9.36
CA ILE A 112 -8.13 -12.86 -10.28
C ILE A 112 -8.79 -12.15 -11.46
N ASP A 113 -9.74 -12.82 -12.13
CA ASP A 113 -10.44 -12.25 -13.29
C ASP A 113 -11.26 -11.02 -12.92
N ALA A 114 -11.97 -11.06 -11.80
CA ALA A 114 -12.71 -9.90 -11.28
C ALA A 114 -11.75 -8.74 -10.93
N GLY A 115 -10.57 -9.03 -10.41
CA GLY A 115 -9.52 -8.04 -10.13
C GLY A 115 -9.03 -7.35 -11.40
N PHE A 116 -8.66 -8.12 -12.43
CA PHE A 116 -8.23 -7.58 -13.72
C PHE A 116 -9.32 -6.73 -14.39
N ALA A 117 -10.56 -7.21 -14.41
CA ALA A 117 -11.69 -6.45 -14.95
C ALA A 117 -11.88 -5.10 -14.23
N ARG A 118 -11.75 -5.08 -12.90
CA ARG A 118 -11.84 -3.84 -12.10
C ARG A 118 -10.73 -2.85 -12.44
N ILE A 119 -9.47 -3.31 -12.50
CA ILE A 119 -8.32 -2.45 -12.81
C ILE A 119 -8.51 -1.84 -14.19
N TRP A 120 -8.89 -2.66 -15.17
CA TRP A 120 -9.15 -2.21 -16.54
C TRP A 120 -10.27 -1.16 -16.58
N GLN A 121 -11.38 -1.39 -15.88
CA GLN A 121 -12.49 -0.44 -15.83
C GLN A 121 -12.05 0.90 -15.23
N VAL A 122 -11.29 0.89 -14.14
CA VAL A 122 -10.79 2.13 -13.52
C VAL A 122 -9.86 2.90 -14.46
N MET A 123 -8.97 2.19 -15.17
CA MET A 123 -8.11 2.80 -16.20
C MET A 123 -8.94 3.43 -17.32
N HIS A 124 -9.93 2.70 -17.84
CA HIS A 124 -10.83 3.16 -18.90
C HIS A 124 -11.63 4.40 -18.47
N ASP A 125 -12.27 4.35 -17.30
CA ASP A 125 -13.02 5.48 -16.76
C ASP A 125 -12.13 6.70 -16.52
N GLY A 126 -10.86 6.49 -16.17
CA GLY A 126 -9.85 7.54 -16.04
C GLY A 126 -9.56 8.25 -17.37
N ILE A 127 -9.41 7.48 -18.45
CA ILE A 127 -9.24 8.01 -19.81
C ILE A 127 -10.49 8.81 -20.21
N GLU A 128 -11.68 8.22 -20.04
CA GLU A 128 -12.95 8.88 -20.39
C GLU A 128 -13.14 10.19 -19.62
N ARG A 129 -12.85 10.22 -18.31
CA ARG A 129 -12.89 11.47 -17.54
C ARG A 129 -11.90 12.49 -18.08
N GLY A 130 -10.65 12.09 -18.30
CA GLY A 130 -9.60 12.99 -18.78
C GLY A 130 -9.87 13.55 -20.18
N MET A 131 -10.64 12.86 -21.02
CA MET A 131 -11.06 13.36 -22.34
C MET A 131 -12.24 14.34 -22.27
N ASN A 132 -13.00 14.33 -21.17
CA ASN A 132 -14.24 15.09 -21.01
C ASN A 132 -14.15 16.21 -19.95
N THR A 133 -12.95 16.49 -19.42
CA THR A 133 -12.64 17.58 -18.47
C THR A 133 -11.57 18.48 -19.03
#